data_AF-A0A1B8ZNS4-F1
#
_entry.id   AF-A0A1B8ZNS4-F1
#
_cell.length_a   1.000
_cell.length_b   1.000
_cell.length_c   1.000
_cell.angle_alpha   90.00
_cell.angle_beta   90.00
_cell.angle_gamma   90.00
#
_symmetry.space_group_name_H-M   'P 1'
#
loop_
_entity.id
_entity.type
_entity.pdbx_description
1 polymer ?
#
loop_
_entity_poly.entity_id
_entity_poly.type
_entity_poly.pdbx_seq_one_letter_code
_entity_poly.pdbx_strand_id
1 'polypeptide(L)'
;MKKYYFILVLFMGIMIKSQLLTENFESATFPPTGWTVQTTNTAFTWVSTTGFSGTKSAGVAYDPDLVAQDEKLITPSLNLTNVSNPVLTFKSNFNPYWAITPNNNYDTVVKVSTNNGATWTQIWSENDITVPTPAGFATYNITIPLTSLIGQANVKIAFNYIGNDGAQWRIDDISVTATTLGVSENKLKNDDLLVYPNPVTDSFRLNMPTAYGKNPNIEIVDMTGKRVKTFETARESYNISDLSKGVYFIVISDGKNKVMKKIEKR
;
A
#
# COMPACT_ATOMS: atom_id res chain seq x y z
N MET A 1 -15.95 -25.21 44.60
CA MET A 1 -16.37 -24.22 43.59
C MET A 1 -15.12 -23.65 42.92
N LYS A 2 -14.70 -24.17 41.75
CA LYS A 2 -13.55 -23.63 41.01
C LYS A 2 -14.07 -22.54 40.05
N LYS A 3 -13.60 -21.30 40.25
CA LYS A 3 -13.93 -20.15 39.40
C LYS A 3 -13.11 -20.25 38.11
N TYR A 4 -13.79 -20.27 36.96
CA TYR A 4 -13.14 -20.15 35.65
C TYR A 4 -13.03 -18.67 35.28
N TYR A 5 -11.81 -18.19 35.07
CA TYR A 5 -11.54 -16.85 34.55
C TYR A 5 -11.58 -16.90 33.01
N PHE A 6 -12.49 -16.13 32.41
CA PHE A 6 -12.60 -15.95 30.97
C PHE A 6 -11.57 -14.90 30.54
N ILE A 7 -10.47 -15.31 29.90
CA ILE A 7 -9.49 -14.38 29.33
C ILE A 7 -9.98 -13.97 27.94
N LEU A 8 -10.45 -12.73 27.83
CA LEU A 8 -10.78 -12.09 26.56
C LEU A 8 -9.47 -11.73 25.84
N VAL A 9 -8.98 -12.61 24.96
CA VAL A 9 -7.81 -12.31 24.12
C VAL A 9 -8.27 -11.41 22.97
N LEU A 10 -7.97 -10.12 23.07
CA LEU A 10 -8.14 -9.15 22.00
C LEU A 10 -7.15 -9.49 20.86
N PHE A 11 -7.64 -9.95 19.72
CA PHE A 11 -6.80 -10.16 18.53
C PHE A 11 -6.41 -8.80 17.95
N MET A 12 -5.20 -8.34 18.27
CA MET A 12 -4.63 -7.14 17.67
C MET A 12 -4.07 -7.51 16.29
N GLY A 13 -4.74 -7.09 15.23
CA GLY A 13 -4.27 -7.28 13.85
C GLY A 13 -2.92 -6.59 13.64
N ILE A 14 -1.95 -7.28 13.04
CA ILE A 14 -0.66 -6.69 12.69
C ILE A 14 -0.88 -5.78 11.48
N MET A 15 -0.71 -4.47 11.69
CA MET A 15 -0.84 -3.44 10.67
C MET A 15 0.51 -3.26 9.96
N ILE A 16 0.60 -3.65 8.68
CA ILE A 16 1.80 -3.45 7.86
C ILE A 16 1.62 -2.17 7.02
N LYS A 17 2.62 -1.28 7.03
CA LYS A 17 2.65 -0.12 6.13
C LYS A 17 2.98 -0.58 4.71
N SER A 18 2.11 -0.25 3.76
CA SER A 18 2.28 -0.44 2.33
C SER A 18 2.64 0.88 1.66
N GLN A 19 3.62 0.81 0.77
CA GLN A 19 3.96 1.89 -0.15
C GLN A 19 3.15 1.71 -1.44
N LEU A 20 2.28 2.68 -1.76
CA LEU A 20 1.40 2.63 -2.92
C LEU A 20 1.94 3.43 -4.12
N LEU A 21 2.67 4.51 -3.84
CA LEU A 21 3.32 5.36 -4.84
C LEU A 21 4.57 5.97 -4.23
N THR A 22 5.68 5.97 -4.96
CA THR A 22 6.88 6.76 -4.62
C THR A 22 7.38 7.41 -5.90
N GLU A 23 7.64 8.71 -5.85
CA GLU A 23 8.19 9.47 -6.96
C GLU A 23 9.14 10.55 -6.44
N ASN A 24 10.37 10.54 -6.95
CA ASN A 24 11.43 11.50 -6.62
C ASN A 24 12.00 12.21 -7.85
N PHE A 25 11.40 11.99 -9.03
CA PHE A 25 11.71 12.63 -10.31
C PHE A 25 13.14 12.41 -10.84
N GLU A 26 13.88 11.47 -10.27
CA GLU A 26 15.26 11.18 -10.69
C GLU A 26 15.34 10.43 -12.03
N SER A 27 14.20 10.00 -12.59
CA SER A 27 14.14 9.31 -13.88
C SER A 27 14.74 10.12 -15.02
N ALA A 28 15.27 9.42 -16.02
CA ALA A 28 15.82 10.05 -17.23
C ALA A 28 14.74 10.77 -18.06
N THR A 29 13.50 10.26 -18.02
CA THR A 29 12.36 10.78 -18.76
C THR A 29 11.43 11.60 -17.86
N PHE A 30 10.83 12.66 -18.42
CA PHE A 30 9.78 13.45 -17.80
C PHE A 30 8.58 13.60 -18.77
N PRO A 31 7.33 13.41 -18.31
CA PRO A 31 6.96 12.95 -16.97
C PRO A 31 7.45 11.50 -16.73
N PRO A 32 7.60 11.06 -15.47
CA PRO A 32 7.96 9.68 -15.17
C PRO A 32 6.94 8.68 -15.73
N THR A 33 7.33 7.42 -15.91
CA THR A 33 6.47 6.39 -16.50
C THR A 33 5.12 6.29 -15.76
N GLY A 34 4.02 6.35 -16.51
CA GLY A 34 2.66 6.25 -15.98
C GLY A 34 2.08 7.57 -15.46
N TRP A 35 2.89 8.61 -15.31
CA TRP A 35 2.42 9.97 -15.06
C TRP A 35 1.99 10.64 -16.35
N THR A 36 1.16 11.67 -16.24
CA THR A 36 0.66 12.42 -17.40
C THR A 36 0.68 13.91 -17.09
N VAL A 37 1.12 14.71 -18.06
CA VAL A 37 0.96 16.17 -18.03
C VAL A 37 -0.27 16.53 -18.85
N GLN A 38 -1.20 17.26 -18.25
CA GLN A 38 -2.28 17.93 -18.99
C GLN A 38 -1.98 19.42 -18.95
N THR A 39 -1.97 20.03 -20.13
CA THR A 39 -1.48 21.39 -20.33
C THR A 39 -2.47 22.26 -21.09
N THR A 40 -2.55 23.53 -20.70
CA THR A 40 -3.23 24.61 -21.42
C THR A 40 -2.24 25.59 -22.04
N ASN A 41 -1.06 25.72 -21.43
CA ASN A 41 0.07 26.49 -21.93
C ASN A 41 1.32 25.59 -22.08
N THR A 42 1.57 25.13 -23.31
CA THR A 42 2.65 24.17 -23.59
C THR A 42 4.06 24.74 -23.38
N ALA A 43 4.21 26.07 -23.39
CA ALA A 43 5.50 26.73 -23.18
C ALA A 43 5.88 26.79 -21.69
N PHE A 44 4.87 26.95 -20.83
CA PHE A 44 5.02 27.05 -19.37
C PHE A 44 4.14 26.00 -18.69
N THR A 45 4.61 24.75 -18.70
CA THR A 45 3.94 23.60 -18.07
C THR A 45 4.88 22.84 -17.14
N TRP A 46 4.43 21.70 -16.63
CA TRP A 46 5.22 20.80 -15.81
C TRP A 46 6.45 20.30 -16.56
N VAL A 47 7.62 20.50 -15.97
CA VAL A 47 8.91 20.03 -16.47
C VAL A 47 9.77 19.48 -15.32
N SER A 48 10.79 18.70 -15.67
CA SER A 48 11.85 18.39 -14.71
C SER A 48 12.70 19.63 -14.44
N THR A 49 13.03 19.86 -13.17
CA THR A 49 13.87 20.97 -12.71
C THR A 49 14.80 20.51 -11.58
N THR A 50 15.53 21.41 -10.93
CA THR A 50 16.50 21.09 -9.88
C THR A 50 15.83 20.53 -8.62
N GLY A 51 16.34 19.40 -8.11
CA GLY A 51 15.82 18.68 -6.94
C GLY A 51 16.02 19.35 -5.58
N PHE A 52 15.24 18.95 -4.58
CA PHE A 52 15.42 19.39 -3.19
C PHE A 52 16.21 18.39 -2.34
N SER A 53 16.10 17.10 -2.64
CA SER A 53 16.77 16.03 -1.89
C SER A 53 17.56 15.07 -2.78
N GLY A 54 17.41 15.21 -4.10
CA GLY A 54 18.25 14.63 -5.13
C GLY A 54 18.68 15.69 -6.16
N THR A 55 18.81 15.28 -7.42
CA THR A 55 19.22 16.18 -8.51
C THR A 55 18.04 16.78 -9.26
N LYS A 56 16.87 16.13 -9.20
CA LYS A 56 15.68 16.52 -9.97
C LYS A 56 14.46 16.70 -9.09
N SER A 57 13.53 17.53 -9.55
CA SER A 57 12.17 17.68 -9.07
C SER A 57 11.23 17.95 -10.25
N ALA A 58 9.94 18.11 -10.00
CA ALA A 58 8.97 18.59 -10.99
C ALA A 58 8.59 20.04 -10.70
N GLY A 59 8.41 20.88 -11.72
CA GLY A 59 7.97 22.25 -11.50
C GLY A 59 7.30 22.92 -12.69
N VAL A 60 6.59 24.00 -12.38
CA VAL A 60 5.94 24.92 -13.32
C VAL A 60 6.51 26.31 -13.06
N ALA A 61 7.01 26.98 -14.10
CA ALA A 61 7.41 28.38 -14.04
C ALA A 61 6.21 29.29 -14.39
N TYR A 62 6.23 30.53 -13.91
CA TYR A 62 5.25 31.53 -14.35
C TYR A 62 5.56 31.95 -15.80
N ASP A 63 4.51 32.28 -16.55
CA ASP A 63 4.64 32.85 -17.89
C ASP A 63 4.78 34.39 -17.82
N PRO A 64 5.91 34.98 -18.25
CA PRO A 64 6.10 36.43 -18.27
C PRO A 64 5.20 37.16 -19.27
N ASP A 65 4.63 36.47 -20.26
CA ASP A 65 3.64 37.01 -21.19
C ASP A 65 2.21 36.98 -20.61
N LEU A 66 2.06 36.54 -19.34
CA LEU A 66 0.81 36.52 -18.57
C LEU A 66 -0.30 35.66 -19.20
N VAL A 67 0.09 34.67 -20.02
CA VAL A 67 -0.84 33.67 -20.56
C VAL A 67 -1.32 32.77 -19.43
N ALA A 68 -2.64 32.57 -19.37
CA ALA A 68 -3.25 31.73 -18.34
C ALA A 68 -2.69 30.30 -18.36
N GLN A 69 -2.44 29.76 -17.17
CA GLN A 69 -1.96 28.41 -16.93
C GLN A 69 -2.99 27.63 -16.09
N ASP A 70 -3.35 26.42 -16.53
CA ASP A 70 -4.07 25.38 -15.75
C ASP A 70 -3.39 24.03 -16.03
N GLU A 71 -2.28 23.81 -15.33
CA GLU A 71 -1.29 22.79 -15.64
C GLU A 71 -1.33 21.67 -14.60
N LYS A 72 -1.62 20.45 -15.03
CA LYS A 72 -1.74 19.28 -14.14
C LYS A 72 -0.60 18.29 -14.38
N LEU A 73 0.06 17.88 -13.31
CA LEU A 73 0.86 16.66 -13.27
C LEU A 73 0.07 15.59 -12.53
N ILE A 74 -0.25 14.51 -13.25
CA ILE A 74 -1.22 13.50 -12.84
C ILE A 74 -0.51 12.18 -12.58
N THR A 75 -0.77 11.57 -11.42
CA THR A 75 -0.21 10.27 -11.03
C THR A 75 -0.72 9.13 -11.92
N PRO A 76 -0.04 7.97 -11.92
CA PRO A 76 -0.67 6.70 -12.24
C PRO A 76 -1.91 6.45 -11.37
N SER A 77 -2.75 5.50 -11.78
CA SER A 77 -3.92 5.08 -10.99
C SER A 77 -3.49 4.28 -9.75
N LEU A 78 -4.04 4.64 -8.60
CA LEU A 78 -3.84 3.99 -7.31
C LEU A 78 -5.08 3.18 -6.92
N ASN A 79 -4.85 2.02 -6.31
CA ASN A 79 -5.91 1.16 -5.78
C ASN A 79 -5.95 1.24 -4.25
N LEU A 80 -7.04 1.76 -3.70
CA LEU A 80 -7.28 1.95 -2.28
C LEU A 80 -8.37 1.01 -1.72
N THR A 81 -8.69 -0.10 -2.39
CA THR A 81 -9.80 -0.98 -1.96
C THR A 81 -9.52 -1.78 -0.69
N ASN A 82 -8.25 -2.13 -0.42
CA ASN A 82 -7.84 -3.01 0.68
C ASN A 82 -6.85 -2.35 1.65
N VAL A 83 -6.96 -1.03 1.80
CA VAL A 83 -6.06 -0.25 2.66
C VAL A 83 -6.83 0.56 3.69
N SER A 84 -6.15 0.90 4.77
CA SER A 84 -6.63 1.81 5.82
C SER A 84 -5.61 2.92 6.03
N ASN A 85 -6.07 4.10 6.45
CA ASN A 85 -5.22 5.28 6.68
C ASN A 85 -4.28 5.61 5.51
N PRO A 86 -4.77 5.70 4.25
CA PRO A 86 -3.94 6.17 3.15
C PRO A 86 -3.61 7.65 3.34
N VAL A 87 -2.34 8.01 3.13
CA VAL A 87 -1.81 9.37 3.32
C VAL A 87 -0.88 9.68 2.16
N LEU A 88 -1.11 10.83 1.52
CA LEU A 88 -0.21 11.47 0.58
C LEU A 88 0.74 12.39 1.34
N THR A 89 2.04 12.30 1.06
CA THR A 89 3.05 13.27 1.49
C THR A 89 3.89 13.72 0.31
N PHE A 90 4.29 14.98 0.29
CA PHE A 90 5.22 15.51 -0.71
C PHE A 90 5.87 16.81 -0.22
N LYS A 91 6.98 17.20 -0.83
CA LYS A 91 7.58 18.54 -0.66
C LYS A 91 6.97 19.49 -1.67
N SER A 92 6.57 20.67 -1.23
CA SER A 92 6.00 21.74 -2.04
C SER A 92 6.79 23.02 -1.85
N ASN A 93 7.44 23.54 -2.90
CA ASN A 93 8.18 24.79 -2.88
C ASN A 93 7.45 25.84 -3.70
N PHE A 94 6.96 26.87 -3.04
CA PHE A 94 6.24 27.99 -3.66
C PHE A 94 6.44 29.26 -2.83
N ASN A 95 5.93 30.40 -3.31
CA ASN A 95 6.02 31.67 -2.62
C ASN A 95 4.62 32.14 -2.15
N PRO A 96 4.30 32.03 -0.84
CA PRO A 96 3.00 32.44 -0.31
C PRO A 96 2.75 33.95 -0.40
N TYR A 97 3.78 34.78 -0.64
CA TYR A 97 3.60 36.21 -0.91
C TYR A 97 2.75 36.46 -2.16
N TRP A 98 2.93 35.61 -3.18
CA TRP A 98 2.25 35.69 -4.47
C TRP A 98 1.05 34.75 -4.55
N ALA A 99 1.04 33.66 -3.77
CA ALA A 99 0.00 32.63 -3.81
C ALA A 99 -1.14 32.84 -2.79
N ILE A 100 -0.92 33.63 -1.72
CA ILE A 100 -1.87 33.75 -0.61
C ILE A 100 -2.03 35.21 -0.17
N THR A 101 -0.94 35.82 0.31
CA THR A 101 -1.01 37.15 0.94
C THR A 101 0.33 37.88 0.88
N PRO A 102 0.36 39.16 0.48
CA PRO A 102 -0.79 40.02 0.22
C PRO A 102 -1.43 39.81 -1.16
N ASN A 103 -0.81 39.03 -2.05
CA ASN A 103 -1.34 38.76 -3.39
C ASN A 103 -1.86 37.33 -3.48
N ASN A 104 -2.83 37.12 -4.36
CA ASN A 104 -3.38 35.80 -4.70
C ASN A 104 -3.41 35.66 -6.23
N ASN A 105 -2.22 35.58 -6.83
CA ASN A 105 -2.06 35.60 -8.28
C ASN A 105 -2.06 34.21 -8.92
N TYR A 106 -1.86 33.16 -8.10
CA TYR A 106 -1.84 31.78 -8.54
C TYR A 106 -2.16 30.83 -7.39
N ASP A 107 -2.72 29.67 -7.75
CA ASP A 107 -3.07 28.60 -6.85
C ASP A 107 -2.17 27.37 -7.12
N THR A 108 -1.78 26.69 -6.05
CA THR A 108 -1.13 25.38 -6.06
C THR A 108 -2.04 24.41 -5.31
N VAL A 109 -2.78 23.60 -6.06
CA VAL A 109 -3.82 22.75 -5.45
C VAL A 109 -3.59 21.28 -5.75
N VAL A 110 -4.04 20.41 -4.84
CA VAL A 110 -4.08 18.97 -5.08
C VAL A 110 -5.52 18.55 -5.31
N LYS A 111 -5.75 17.86 -6.43
CA LYS A 111 -7.06 17.33 -6.81
C LYS A 111 -7.01 15.81 -6.92
N VAL A 112 -8.16 15.16 -6.76
CA VAL A 112 -8.33 13.72 -6.93
C VAL A 112 -9.46 13.39 -7.89
N SER A 113 -9.32 12.27 -8.58
CA SER A 113 -10.34 11.70 -9.46
C SER A 113 -10.52 10.23 -9.15
N THR A 114 -11.77 9.77 -9.06
CA THR A 114 -12.14 8.35 -8.94
C THR A 114 -12.71 7.76 -10.24
N ASN A 115 -12.83 8.57 -11.29
CA ASN A 115 -13.41 8.21 -12.59
C ASN A 115 -12.43 8.44 -13.75
N ASN A 116 -11.17 8.03 -13.54
CA ASN A 116 -10.11 8.03 -14.55
C ASN A 116 -9.72 9.41 -15.13
N GLY A 117 -10.08 10.51 -14.46
CA GLY A 117 -9.73 11.88 -14.83
C GLY A 117 -10.88 12.67 -15.45
N ALA A 118 -12.09 12.11 -15.51
CA ALA A 118 -13.26 12.81 -16.06
C ALA A 118 -13.73 13.96 -15.16
N THR A 119 -13.64 13.81 -13.84
CA THR A 119 -13.96 14.88 -12.87
C THR A 119 -12.92 14.93 -11.76
N TRP A 120 -12.63 16.14 -11.28
CA TRP A 120 -11.61 16.38 -10.27
C TRP A 120 -12.20 17.09 -9.05
N THR A 121 -11.90 16.58 -7.86
CA THR A 121 -12.27 17.19 -6.57
C THR A 121 -11.01 17.70 -5.88
N GLN A 122 -10.99 18.97 -5.47
CA GLN A 122 -9.88 19.53 -4.70
C GLN A 122 -9.89 19.00 -3.27
N ILE A 123 -8.71 18.60 -2.77
CA ILE A 123 -8.54 18.05 -1.42
C ILE A 123 -7.52 18.82 -0.57
N TRP A 124 -6.78 19.74 -1.19
CA TRP A 124 -5.80 20.60 -0.53
C TRP A 124 -5.49 21.81 -1.40
N SER A 125 -5.11 22.92 -0.77
CA SER A 125 -4.57 24.12 -1.42
C SER A 125 -3.47 24.76 -0.58
N GLU A 126 -2.69 25.66 -1.19
CA GLU A 126 -1.72 26.51 -0.50
C GLU A 126 -2.31 27.25 0.71
N ASN A 127 -3.59 27.59 0.70
CA ASN A 127 -4.26 28.23 1.84
C ASN A 127 -4.23 27.39 3.14
N ASP A 128 -3.93 26.09 3.06
CA ASP A 128 -3.87 25.19 4.21
C ASP A 128 -2.52 25.21 4.95
N ILE A 129 -1.56 26.06 4.54
CA ILE A 129 -0.27 26.23 5.23
C ILE A 129 -0.25 27.42 6.20
N THR A 130 0.64 27.35 7.18
CA THR A 130 1.01 28.53 7.96
C THR A 130 2.01 29.37 7.18
N VAL A 131 1.62 30.59 6.79
CA VAL A 131 2.48 31.53 6.06
C VAL A 131 3.60 32.06 6.98
N PRO A 132 4.89 31.91 6.62
CA PRO A 132 6.00 32.47 7.38
C PRO A 132 6.02 34.00 7.28
N THR A 133 6.62 34.65 8.27
CA THR A 133 6.85 36.11 8.27
C THR A 133 8.35 36.42 8.31
N PRO A 134 8.92 37.11 7.30
CA PRO A 134 8.27 37.58 6.07
C PRO A 134 7.92 36.41 5.12
N ALA A 135 6.91 36.62 4.27
CA ALA A 135 6.54 35.68 3.23
C ALA A 135 7.60 35.66 2.11
N GLY A 136 7.92 34.47 1.59
CA GLY A 136 8.92 34.27 0.55
C GLY A 136 9.01 32.81 0.15
N PHE A 137 9.86 32.51 -0.85
CA PHE A 137 10.06 31.13 -1.27
C PHE A 137 10.49 30.23 -0.11
N ALA A 138 9.71 29.18 0.13
CA ALA A 138 9.98 28.19 1.15
C ALA A 138 9.48 26.82 0.69
N THR A 139 10.06 25.77 1.28
CA THR A 139 9.66 24.38 1.04
C THR A 139 8.83 23.88 2.22
N TYR A 140 7.66 23.34 1.93
CA TYR A 140 6.70 22.81 2.88
C TYR A 140 6.57 21.31 2.71
N ASN A 141 6.57 20.56 3.82
CA ASN A 141 6.20 19.14 3.80
C ASN A 141 4.69 19.04 3.95
N ILE A 142 4.00 18.69 2.86
CA ILE A 142 2.56 18.59 2.82
C ILE A 142 2.15 17.16 3.16
N THR A 143 1.10 17.01 3.98
CA THR A 143 0.53 15.72 4.39
C THR A 143 -0.98 15.79 4.25
N ILE A 144 -1.56 14.93 3.41
CA ILE A 144 -2.99 14.93 3.12
C ILE A 144 -3.55 13.52 3.35
N PRO A 145 -4.46 13.35 4.32
CA PRO A 145 -5.20 12.10 4.48
C PRO A 145 -6.09 11.84 3.26
N LEU A 146 -6.03 10.64 2.70
CA LEU A 146 -6.86 10.19 1.59
C LEU A 146 -8.02 9.29 2.06
N THR A 147 -8.42 9.43 3.32
CA THR A 147 -9.37 8.50 3.99
C THR A 147 -10.74 8.47 3.32
N SER A 148 -11.18 9.56 2.70
CA SER A 148 -12.43 9.63 1.92
C SER A 148 -12.40 8.80 0.63
N LEU A 149 -11.23 8.33 0.20
CA LEU A 149 -11.02 7.58 -1.04
C LEU A 149 -10.82 6.07 -0.79
N ILE A 150 -10.88 5.62 0.46
CA ILE A 150 -10.83 4.18 0.79
C ILE A 150 -11.96 3.44 0.07
N GLY A 151 -11.67 2.26 -0.47
CA GLY A 151 -12.62 1.47 -1.26
C GLY A 151 -12.58 1.75 -2.77
N GLN A 152 -11.91 2.82 -3.20
CA GLN A 152 -11.82 3.19 -4.61
C GLN A 152 -10.65 2.48 -5.29
N ALA A 153 -10.91 1.83 -6.44
CA ALA A 153 -9.89 1.07 -7.17
C ALA A 153 -9.09 1.93 -8.17
N ASN A 154 -9.62 3.09 -8.56
CA ASN A 154 -9.10 3.92 -9.65
C ASN A 154 -8.92 5.38 -9.22
N VAL A 155 -8.03 5.61 -8.25
CA VAL A 155 -7.75 6.94 -7.73
C VAL A 155 -6.57 7.55 -8.47
N LYS A 156 -6.76 8.71 -9.09
CA LYS A 156 -5.66 9.56 -9.60
C LYS A 156 -5.54 10.81 -8.76
N ILE A 157 -4.32 11.29 -8.57
CA ILE A 157 -4.01 12.54 -7.89
C ILE A 157 -3.40 13.49 -8.92
N ALA A 158 -3.83 14.75 -8.92
CA ALA A 158 -3.30 15.80 -9.77
C ALA A 158 -2.73 16.92 -8.91
N PHE A 159 -1.49 17.30 -9.18
CA PHE A 159 -0.87 18.54 -8.72
C PHE A 159 -1.19 19.59 -9.77
N ASN A 160 -2.01 20.59 -9.42
CA ASN A 160 -2.56 21.54 -10.38
C ASN A 160 -2.10 22.95 -10.07
N TYR A 161 -1.35 23.54 -11.01
CA TYR A 161 -0.97 24.95 -10.99
C TYR A 161 -2.03 25.74 -11.76
N ILE A 162 -2.58 26.79 -11.15
CA ILE A 162 -3.55 27.67 -11.81
C ILE A 162 -3.07 29.11 -11.63
N GLY A 163 -2.84 29.87 -12.70
CA GLY A 163 -2.45 31.27 -12.53
C GLY A 163 -2.14 31.98 -13.84
N ASN A 164 -2.02 33.31 -13.76
CA ASN A 164 -1.66 34.17 -14.88
C ASN A 164 -0.44 35.04 -14.57
N ASP A 165 -0.35 35.57 -13.35
CA ASP A 165 0.74 36.45 -12.86
C ASP A 165 1.40 35.83 -11.61
N GLY A 166 1.64 34.53 -11.69
CA GLY A 166 2.05 33.72 -10.55
C GLY A 166 3.55 33.75 -10.26
N ALA A 167 3.98 32.77 -9.49
CA ALA A 167 5.39 32.47 -9.27
C ALA A 167 5.64 30.98 -9.51
N GLN A 168 6.92 30.58 -9.52
CA GLN A 168 7.27 29.18 -9.71
C GLN A 168 6.67 28.29 -8.60
N TRP A 169 6.15 27.12 -8.99
CA TRP A 169 5.84 26.03 -8.08
C TRP A 169 6.67 24.81 -8.42
N ARG A 170 7.25 24.15 -7.41
CA ARG A 170 7.99 22.90 -7.56
C ARG A 170 7.54 21.88 -6.51
N ILE A 171 7.54 20.61 -6.89
CA ILE A 171 7.21 19.48 -6.01
C ILE A 171 8.24 18.37 -6.12
N ASP A 172 8.44 17.63 -5.03
CA ASP A 172 9.39 16.52 -4.95
C ASP A 172 8.98 15.53 -3.85
N ASP A 173 9.67 14.39 -3.77
CA ASP A 173 9.52 13.37 -2.73
C ASP A 173 8.06 12.96 -2.48
N ILE A 174 7.33 12.67 -3.55
CA ILE A 174 5.93 12.27 -3.49
C ILE A 174 5.83 10.83 -3.01
N SER A 175 5.00 10.62 -2.00
CA SER A 175 4.77 9.30 -1.41
C SER A 175 3.31 9.15 -1.05
N VAL A 176 2.71 8.02 -1.45
CA VAL A 176 1.43 7.58 -0.92
C VAL A 176 1.67 6.31 -0.15
N THR A 177 1.44 6.37 1.16
CA THR A 177 1.51 5.22 2.05
C THR A 177 0.14 4.90 2.60
N ALA A 178 -0.10 3.64 2.91
CA ALA A 178 -1.29 3.22 3.62
C ALA A 178 -0.96 2.05 4.53
N THR A 179 -1.89 1.65 5.36
CA THR A 179 -1.79 0.40 6.10
C THR A 179 -2.58 -0.66 5.35
N THR A 180 -1.99 -1.78 4.96
CA THR A 180 -2.78 -2.87 4.41
C THR A 180 -3.69 -3.41 5.49
N LEU A 181 -4.99 -3.53 5.19
CA LEU A 181 -5.84 -4.40 5.97
C LEU A 181 -5.38 -5.81 5.64
N GLY A 182 -4.46 -6.33 6.47
CA GLY A 182 -4.23 -7.75 6.49
C GLY A 182 -5.59 -8.36 6.78
N VAL A 183 -6.14 -9.10 5.82
CA VAL A 183 -7.06 -10.16 6.20
C VAL A 183 -6.25 -10.92 7.23
N SER A 184 -6.77 -11.04 8.45
CA SER A 184 -6.33 -12.17 9.24
C SER A 184 -6.60 -13.33 8.29
N GLU A 185 -5.55 -13.87 7.65
CA GLU A 185 -5.59 -15.29 7.35
C GLU A 185 -6.05 -15.84 8.70
N ASN A 186 -7.22 -16.45 8.74
CA ASN A 186 -7.53 -17.36 9.81
C ASN A 186 -6.44 -18.43 9.69
N LYS A 187 -5.24 -18.12 10.19
CA LYS A 187 -4.38 -19.08 10.85
C LYS A 187 -5.29 -19.57 11.94
N LEU A 188 -6.11 -20.56 11.60
CA LEU A 188 -6.34 -21.70 12.47
C LEU A 188 -4.98 -21.93 13.11
N LYS A 189 -4.87 -21.51 14.37
CA LYS A 189 -3.57 -21.35 15.01
C LYS A 189 -2.85 -22.65 14.75
N ASN A 190 -1.64 -22.59 14.19
CA ASN A 190 -0.86 -23.79 13.90
C ASN A 190 -0.63 -24.61 15.19
N ASP A 191 -0.88 -24.00 16.35
CA ASP A 191 -0.85 -24.55 17.70
C ASP A 191 -2.01 -25.49 18.04
N ASP A 192 -3.17 -25.38 17.39
CA ASP A 192 -4.31 -26.28 17.66
C ASP A 192 -4.24 -27.57 16.81
N LEU A 193 -3.40 -27.60 15.77
CA LEU A 193 -3.06 -28.79 15.01
C LEU A 193 -1.87 -29.50 15.66
N LEU A 194 -2.16 -30.57 16.41
CA LEU A 194 -1.14 -31.39 17.03
C LEU A 194 -0.86 -32.64 16.20
N VAL A 195 0.42 -32.90 15.97
CA VAL A 195 0.93 -34.11 15.29
C VAL A 195 1.75 -34.88 16.29
N TYR A 196 1.36 -36.13 16.58
CA TYR A 196 2.08 -36.94 17.54
C TYR A 196 2.12 -38.44 17.15
N PRO A 197 3.22 -39.15 17.46
CA PRO A 197 4.46 -38.59 17.97
C PRO A 197 5.19 -37.76 16.89
N ASN A 198 5.91 -36.73 17.31
CA ASN A 198 6.89 -36.05 16.48
C ASN A 198 8.16 -35.88 17.34
N PRO A 199 9.28 -36.55 17.02
CA PRO A 199 9.54 -37.37 15.82
C PRO A 199 8.74 -38.68 15.74
N VAL A 200 8.54 -39.21 14.53
CA VAL A 200 7.71 -40.40 14.22
C VAL A 200 8.54 -41.53 13.61
N THR A 201 8.20 -42.78 13.92
CA THR A 201 8.78 -43.98 13.26
C THR A 201 7.84 -44.53 12.19
N ASP A 202 6.66 -45.02 12.55
CA ASP A 202 5.82 -45.77 11.60
C ASP A 202 4.51 -45.08 11.26
N SER A 203 3.90 -44.41 12.24
CA SER A 203 2.62 -43.72 12.04
C SER A 203 2.44 -42.56 13.01
N PHE A 204 1.72 -41.54 12.58
CA PHE A 204 1.36 -40.39 13.41
C PHE A 204 -0.15 -40.23 13.49
N ARG A 205 -0.58 -39.48 14.51
CA ARG A 205 -1.96 -39.05 14.72
C ARG A 205 -2.07 -37.54 14.59
N LEU A 206 -3.24 -37.10 14.18
CA LEU A 206 -3.61 -35.69 14.11
C LEU A 206 -4.69 -35.40 15.15
N ASN A 207 -4.50 -34.37 15.95
CA ASN A 207 -5.60 -33.73 16.65
C ASN A 207 -5.98 -32.48 15.86
N MET A 208 -7.21 -32.46 15.34
CA MET A 208 -7.70 -31.42 14.43
C MET A 208 -8.71 -30.53 15.16
N PRO A 209 -8.65 -29.19 15.00
CA PRO A 209 -9.72 -28.30 15.43
C PRO A 209 -11.05 -28.64 14.73
N THR A 210 -12.18 -28.48 15.44
CA THR A 210 -13.55 -28.65 14.91
C THR A 210 -13.90 -27.71 13.76
N ALA A 211 -13.03 -26.74 13.45
CA ALA A 211 -13.20 -25.77 12.38
C ALA A 211 -12.82 -26.32 10.99
N TYR A 212 -12.11 -27.45 10.90
CA TYR A 212 -11.88 -28.14 9.63
C TYR A 212 -13.09 -29.01 9.30
N GLY A 213 -13.55 -28.97 8.04
CA GLY A 213 -14.71 -29.76 7.58
C GLY A 213 -14.59 -31.25 7.90
N LYS A 214 -15.71 -31.99 7.88
CA LYS A 214 -15.77 -33.39 8.35
C LYS A 214 -14.83 -34.39 7.64
N ASN A 215 -14.22 -34.02 6.50
CA ASN A 215 -13.29 -34.87 5.73
C ASN A 215 -12.17 -34.04 5.07
N PRO A 216 -11.08 -33.68 5.79
CA PRO A 216 -9.95 -33.01 5.15
C PRO A 216 -9.11 -34.00 4.32
N ASN A 217 -8.60 -33.54 3.18
CA ASN A 217 -7.54 -34.21 2.43
C ASN A 217 -6.20 -33.99 3.13
N ILE A 218 -5.41 -35.06 3.29
CA ILE A 218 -4.12 -35.02 3.98
C ILE A 218 -3.04 -35.49 3.02
N GLU A 219 -2.06 -34.64 2.78
CA GLU A 219 -0.91 -34.92 1.92
C GLU A 219 0.40 -34.85 2.72
N ILE A 220 1.34 -35.72 2.39
CA ILE A 220 2.71 -35.65 2.87
C ILE A 220 3.58 -35.16 1.72
N VAL A 221 4.34 -34.10 1.95
CA VAL A 221 5.30 -33.56 0.99
C VAL A 221 6.71 -33.56 1.57
N ASP A 222 7.71 -33.77 0.73
CA ASP A 222 9.12 -33.65 1.11
C ASP A 222 9.60 -32.19 1.14
N MET A 223 10.88 -31.97 1.45
CA MET A 223 11.48 -30.62 1.52
C MET A 223 11.52 -29.87 0.18
N THR A 224 11.35 -30.58 -0.95
CA THR A 224 11.26 -29.97 -2.29
C THR A 224 9.82 -29.61 -2.67
N GLY A 225 8.85 -29.95 -1.82
CA GLY A 225 7.42 -29.78 -2.10
C GLY A 225 6.82 -30.91 -2.93
N LYS A 226 7.59 -31.97 -3.23
CA LYS A 226 7.06 -33.14 -3.95
C LYS A 226 6.14 -33.93 -3.02
N ARG A 227 4.94 -34.21 -3.52
CA ARG A 227 3.96 -35.07 -2.83
C ARG A 227 4.44 -36.52 -2.82
N VAL A 228 4.61 -37.07 -1.63
CA VAL A 228 5.09 -38.44 -1.40
C VAL A 228 3.99 -39.38 -0.89
N LYS A 229 2.92 -38.86 -0.28
CA LYS A 229 1.78 -39.67 0.17
C LYS A 229 0.50 -38.84 0.26
N THR A 230 -0.66 -39.49 0.12
CA THR A 230 -1.99 -38.86 0.24
C THR A 230 -2.95 -39.78 1.01
N PHE A 231 -3.81 -39.18 1.81
CA PHE A 231 -4.91 -39.83 2.52
C PHE A 231 -6.19 -39.03 2.26
N GLU A 232 -7.12 -39.64 1.52
CA GLU A 232 -8.36 -38.99 1.06
C GLU A 232 -9.45 -38.93 2.14
N THR A 233 -9.27 -39.66 3.24
CA THR A 233 -10.21 -39.74 4.36
C THR A 233 -9.50 -39.55 5.69
N ALA A 234 -10.20 -38.97 6.67
CA ALA A 234 -9.71 -38.87 8.03
C ALA A 234 -9.59 -40.27 8.67
N ARG A 235 -8.45 -40.52 9.31
CA ARG A 235 -8.11 -41.78 9.97
C ARG A 235 -7.64 -41.53 11.40
N GLU A 236 -7.78 -42.53 12.26
CA GLU A 236 -7.22 -42.49 13.62
C GLU A 236 -5.68 -42.44 13.63
N SER A 237 -5.05 -42.98 12.58
CA SER A 237 -3.60 -43.00 12.40
C SER A 237 -3.22 -42.98 10.92
N TYR A 238 -2.10 -42.33 10.61
CA TYR A 238 -1.54 -42.18 9.27
C TYR A 238 -0.19 -42.89 9.20
N ASN A 239 -0.14 -44.03 8.52
CA ASN A 239 1.07 -44.81 8.36
C ASN A 239 2.01 -44.18 7.31
N ILE A 240 3.27 -43.99 7.69
CA ILE A 240 4.36 -43.49 6.85
C ILE A 240 5.64 -44.33 7.00
N SER A 241 5.52 -45.60 7.39
CA SER A 241 6.67 -46.49 7.63
C SER A 241 7.49 -46.78 6.36
N ASP A 242 6.87 -46.60 5.20
CA ASP A 242 7.47 -46.69 3.87
C ASP A 242 8.33 -45.48 3.48
N LEU A 243 8.25 -44.36 4.23
CA LEU A 243 9.06 -43.19 3.96
C LEU A 243 10.46 -43.32 4.58
N SER A 244 11.47 -42.90 3.83
CA SER A 244 12.85 -42.75 4.33
C SER A 244 12.92 -41.75 5.49
N LYS A 245 13.98 -41.86 6.31
CA LYS A 245 14.25 -40.90 7.39
C LYS A 245 14.47 -39.50 6.81
N GLY A 246 13.87 -38.48 7.43
CA GLY A 246 13.95 -37.12 6.92
C GLY A 246 12.88 -36.17 7.47
N VAL A 247 12.89 -34.94 6.97
CA VAL A 247 11.89 -33.92 7.30
C VAL A 247 10.81 -33.90 6.23
N TYR A 248 9.56 -33.95 6.67
CA TYR A 248 8.38 -33.88 5.80
C TYR A 248 7.41 -32.81 6.32
N PHE A 249 6.49 -32.40 5.46
CA PHE A 249 5.38 -31.54 5.82
C PHE A 249 4.05 -32.24 5.56
N ILE A 250 3.18 -32.21 6.56
CA ILE A 250 1.80 -32.64 6.46
C ILE A 250 0.99 -31.44 6.00
N VAL A 251 0.35 -31.55 4.84
CA VAL A 251 -0.56 -30.55 4.29
C VAL A 251 -1.98 -31.06 4.47
N ILE A 252 -2.80 -30.33 5.19
CA ILE A 252 -4.22 -30.64 5.37
C ILE A 252 -5.02 -29.58 4.61
N SER A 253 -5.98 -29.99 3.79
CA SER A 253 -6.94 -29.10 3.13
C SER A 253 -8.38 -29.61 3.18
N ASP A 254 -9.36 -28.72 3.36
CA ASP A 254 -10.80 -29.06 3.32
C ASP A 254 -11.53 -28.39 2.14
N GLY A 255 -10.77 -27.94 1.14
CA GLY A 255 -11.26 -27.17 -0.01
C GLY A 255 -11.43 -25.67 0.24
N LYS A 256 -11.50 -25.23 1.51
CA LYS A 256 -11.57 -23.80 1.88
C LYS A 256 -10.34 -23.35 2.68
N ASN A 257 -9.85 -24.21 3.56
CA ASN A 257 -8.73 -23.99 4.45
C ASN A 257 -7.57 -24.90 4.05
N LYS A 258 -6.34 -24.41 4.24
CA LYS A 258 -5.11 -25.18 4.03
C LYS A 258 -4.13 -24.90 5.17
N VAL A 259 -3.60 -25.94 5.81
CA VAL A 259 -2.58 -25.83 6.87
C VAL A 259 -1.43 -26.78 6.61
N MET A 260 -0.24 -26.40 7.07
CA MET A 260 0.98 -27.19 6.92
C MET A 260 1.68 -27.37 8.27
N LYS A 261 2.05 -28.61 8.62
CA LYS A 261 2.79 -28.93 9.85
C LYS A 261 4.02 -29.77 9.53
N LYS A 262 5.18 -29.38 10.08
CA LYS A 262 6.42 -30.16 9.97
C LYS A 262 6.35 -31.44 10.80
N ILE A 263 6.84 -32.54 10.26
CA ILE A 263 7.06 -33.81 10.97
C ILE A 263 8.47 -34.35 10.67
N GLU A 264 9.15 -34.90 11.69
CA GLU A 264 10.46 -35.53 11.58
C GLU A 264 10.31 -37.07 11.59
N LYS A 265 10.68 -37.74 10.50
CA LYS A 265 10.65 -39.20 10.36
C LYS A 265 12.01 -39.80 10.75
N ARG A 266 12.00 -40.73 11.70
CA ARG A 266 13.17 -41.46 12.20
C ARG A 266 13.24 -42.90 11.75
#